data_AF-A0A8S0XPS1-F1
#
_entry.id   AF-A0A8S0XPS1-F1
#
_cell.length_a   1.000
_cell.length_b   1.000
_cell.length_c   1.000
_cell.angle_alpha   90.00
_cell.angle_beta   90.00
_cell.angle_gamma   90.00
#
_symmetry.space_group_name_H-M   'P 1'
#
loop_
_entity.id
_entity.type
_entity.pdbx_description
1 polymer ?
#
loop_
_entity_poly.entity_id
_entity_poly.type
_entity_poly.pdbx_seq_one_letter_code
_entity_poly.pdbx_strand_id
1 'polypeptide(L)' 'MIDAVNNNTRPLIDGKEGKKGMSIILAAYKSRLTGMPVKFPFKDFSTMDMKGIAKIND' A
#
# COMPACT_ATOMS: atom_id res chain seq x y z
N MET A 1 3.94 -11.23 -17.76
CA MET A 1 5.01 -10.31 -17.28
C MET A 1 6.31 -10.60 -18.03
N ILE A 2 6.75 -11.87 -18.05
CA ILE A 2 7.88 -12.32 -18.89
C ILE A 2 7.66 -11.93 -20.37
N ASP A 3 6.45 -12.10 -20.91
CA ASP A 3 6.13 -11.66 -22.27
C ASP A 3 6.31 -10.16 -22.51
N ALA A 4 6.03 -9.33 -21.51
CA ALA A 4 6.22 -7.88 -21.63
C ALA A 4 7.71 -7.51 -21.68
N VAL A 5 8.55 -8.27 -20.96
CA VAL A 5 10.01 -8.15 -21.03
C VAL A 5 10.52 -8.60 -22.40
N ASN A 6 10.09 -9.79 -22.86
CA ASN A 6 10.55 -10.37 -24.13
C ASN A 6 10.14 -9.54 -25.35
N ASN A 7 8.96 -8.91 -25.30
CA ASN A 7 8.42 -8.12 -26.41
C ASN A 7 8.60 -6.61 -26.23
N ASN A 8 9.33 -6.17 -25.20
CA ASN A 8 9.53 -4.76 -24.86
C ASN A 8 8.22 -3.94 -24.81
N THR A 9 7.16 -4.55 -24.27
CA THR A 9 5.84 -3.92 -24.10
C THR A 9 5.59 -3.56 -22.64
N ARG A 10 4.58 -2.73 -22.38
CA ARG A 10 4.19 -2.43 -21.00
C ARG A 10 3.53 -3.64 -20.36
N PRO A 11 3.90 -4.02 -19.12
CA PRO A 11 3.16 -5.05 -18.39
C PRO A 11 1.74 -4.57 -18.07
N LEU A 12 0.82 -5.51 -17.83
CA LEU A 12 -0.57 -5.23 -17.49
C LEU A 12 -0.70 -4.27 -16.29
N ILE A 13 0.17 -4.43 -15.29
CA ILE A 13 0.29 -3.54 -14.14
C ILE A 13 1.76 -3.09 -14.08
N ASP A 14 1.99 -1.79 -14.20
CA ASP A 14 3.31 -1.21 -14.01
C ASP A 14 3.56 -0.84 -12.54
N GLY A 15 4.78 -0.40 -12.22
CA GLY A 15 5.14 -0.03 -10.85
C GLY A 15 4.33 1.14 -10.30
N LYS A 16 3.82 2.04 -11.16
CA LYS A 16 3.03 3.20 -10.74
C LYS A 16 1.62 2.76 -10.32
N GLU A 17 0.97 1.91 -11.11
CA GLU A 17 -0.34 1.35 -10.76
C GLU A 17 -0.24 0.40 -9.57
N GLY A 18 0.81 -0.42 -9.50
CA GLY A 18 1.09 -1.25 -8.32
C GLY A 18 1.26 -0.45 -7.03
N LYS A 19 1.97 0.70 -7.11
CA LYS A 19 2.13 1.62 -5.98
C LYS A 19 0.81 2.21 -5.50
N LYS A 20 -0.12 2.53 -6.40
CA LYS A 20 -1.46 3.04 -6.01
C LYS A 20 -2.21 2.02 -5.16
N GLY A 21 -2.27 0.76 -5.61
CA GLY A 21 -2.91 -0.32 -4.87
C GLY A 21 -2.31 -0.48 -3.47
N MET A 22 -0.97 -0.54 -3.38
CA MET A 22 -0.28 -0.62 -2.09
C MET A 22 -0.57 0.58 -1.17
N SER A 23 -0.67 1.78 -1.74
CA SER A 23 -0.96 3.00 -0.98
C SER A 23 -2.34 2.96 -0.33
N ILE A 24 -3.34 2.32 -0.97
CA ILE A 24 -4.68 2.15 -0.40
C ILE A 24 -4.64 1.22 0.82
N ILE A 25 -3.92 0.09 0.73
CA ILE A 25 -3.78 -0.84 1.85
C ILE A 25 -3.06 -0.19 3.04
N LEU A 26 -1.97 0.53 2.78
CA LEU A 26 -1.24 1.28 3.79
C LEU A 26 -2.10 2.38 4.44
N ALA A 27 -2.95 3.07 3.67
CA ALA A 27 -3.89 4.06 4.22
C ALA A 27 -4.91 3.42 5.16
N ALA A 28 -5.43 2.23 4.84
CA ALA A 28 -6.34 1.52 5.72
C ALA A 28 -5.68 1.15 7.06
N TYR A 29 -4.41 0.71 7.01
CA TYR A 29 -3.65 0.37 8.22
C TYR A 29 -3.37 1.61 9.07
N LYS A 30 -2.96 2.72 8.43
CA LYS A 30 -2.76 4.01 9.10
C LYS A 30 -4.06 4.53 9.72
N SER A 31 -5.17 4.46 9.00
CA SER A 31 -6.50 4.83 9.50
C SER A 31 -6.91 4.01 10.71
N ARG A 32 -6.67 2.69 10.69
CA ARG A 32 -6.87 1.82 11.86
C ARG A 32 -6.04 2.25 13.05
N LEU A 33 -4.75 2.57 12.84
CA LEU A 33 -3.84 2.97 13.91
C LEU A 33 -4.23 4.30 14.56
N THR A 34 -4.65 5.28 13.75
CA THR A 34 -4.94 6.64 14.23
C THR A 34 -6.41 6.88 14.57
N GLY A 35 -7.31 6.04 14.08
CA GLY A 35 -8.76 6.27 14.13
C GLY A 35 -9.23 7.42 13.22
N MET A 36 -8.39 7.91 12.31
CA MET A 36 -8.67 9.09 11.49
C MET A 36 -8.60 8.81 9.99
N PRO A 37 -9.42 9.48 9.16
CA PRO A 37 -9.30 9.43 7.70
C PRO A 37 -7.90 9.80 7.21
N VAL A 38 -7.42 9.12 6.17
CA VAL A 38 -6.09 9.36 5.57
C VAL A 38 -6.23 10.09 4.24
N LYS A 39 -5.64 11.29 4.15
CA LYS A 39 -5.60 12.09 2.91
C LYS A 39 -4.44 11.66 2.02
N PHE A 40 -4.71 11.48 0.73
CA PHE A 40 -3.70 11.16 -0.27
C PHE A 40 -3.10 12.42 -0.94
N PRO A 41 -1.84 12.34 -1.43
CA PRO A 41 -0.86 11.30 -1.09
C PRO A 41 -0.38 11.49 0.36
N PHE A 42 -0.22 10.40 1.11
CA PHE A 42 0.41 10.45 2.43
C PHE A 42 1.86 9.98 2.34
N LYS A 43 2.68 10.47 3.26
CA LYS A 43 4.06 10.04 3.47
C LYS A 43 4.20 9.43 4.87
N ASP A 44 5.34 8.80 5.09
CA ASP A 44 5.82 8.39 6.42
C ASP A 44 4.84 7.45 7.15
N PHE A 45 4.65 6.27 6.57
CA PHE A 45 3.95 5.16 7.22
C PHE A 45 4.51 3.83 6.68
N SER A 46 4.79 2.91 7.59
CA SER A 46 5.30 1.58 7.32
C SER A 46 4.42 0.55 8.00
N THR A 47 4.36 -0.66 7.44
CA THR A 47 3.75 -1.80 8.13
C THR A 47 4.46 -2.12 9.45
N MET A 48 5.72 -1.69 9.60
CA MET A 48 6.47 -1.83 10.85
C MET A 48 5.88 -1.01 12.00
N ASP A 49 5.19 0.09 11.70
CA ASP A 49 4.50 0.92 12.70
C ASP A 49 3.30 0.19 13.35
N MET A 50 2.88 -0.93 12.75
CA MET A 50 1.80 -1.78 13.26
C MET A 50 2.29 -2.90 14.19
N LYS A 51 3.60 -3.13 14.28
CA LYS A 51 4.15 -4.23 15.09
C LYS A 51 3.92 -3.94 16.58
N GLY A 52 3.32 -4.90 17.30
CA GLY A 52 3.04 -4.78 18.73
C GLY A 52 1.80 -3.96 19.08
N ILE A 53 1.06 -3.46 18.09
CA ILE A 53 -0.23 -2.80 18.31
C ILE A 53 -1.29 -3.84 18.69
N ALA A 54 -2.06 -3.55 19.75
CA ALA A 54 -3.11 -4.42 20.25
C ALA A 54 -4.14 -4.76 19.15
N LYS A 55 -4.68 -5.98 19.19
CA LYS A 55 -5.83 -6.33 18.36
C LYS A 55 -7.06 -5.63 18.94
N ILE A 56 -7.99 -5.26 18.08
CA ILE A 56 -9.19 -4.49 18.48
C ILE A 56 -10.11 -5.32 19.40
N ASN A 57 -9.90 -6.64 19.50
CA ASN A 57 -10.77 -7.57 20.23
C ASN A 57 -9.99 -8.58 21.10
N ASP A 58 -8.77 -8.26 21.54
CA ASP A 58 -8.06 -9.07 22.55
C ASP A 58 -8.31 -8.49 23.96
#